data_AF-A0A5J4V851-F1
#
_entry.id   AF-A0A5J4V851-F1
#
_cell.length_a   1.000
_cell.length_b   1.000
_cell.length_c   1.000
_cell.angle_alpha   90.00
_cell.angle_beta   90.00
_cell.angle_gamma   90.00
#
_symmetry.space_group_name_H-M   'P 1'
#
loop_
_entity.id
_entity.type
_entity.pdbx_description
1 polymer ?
#
loop_
_entity_poly.entity_id
_entity_poly.type
_entity_poly.pdbx_seq_one_letter_code
_entity_poly.pdbx_strand_id
1 'polypeptide(L)'
;MELRRDIQTETKTIQKEMHKSLYERFQIVIQKRMNSKSISIDDKWNIFDGPVDTSWVESLNTVLDDSKTPYFSNRKRIKQTPTVALLFEVENLDVAFPATVSICGMVYIDPQNFPWRALVKSWIEELPSNTFNADRKKVCNNYFKNYLEIILNLTENMLEMVKQPTPIKKDAKQGVKSVTDQTDFEVWTKTIFFYVDVWGVGGSLHETAREQFDPIIRKAIEGIFLPNVESVFEVLPNTETRKMAV
;
A
#
# COMPACT_ATOMS: atom_id res chain seq x y z
N MET A 1 -4.25 -37.54 -11.86
CA MET A 1 -5.34 -36.57 -12.14
C MET A 1 -6.22 -36.33 -10.93
N GLU A 2 -6.54 -37.36 -10.13
CA GLU A 2 -7.32 -37.24 -8.89
C GLU A 2 -6.62 -36.40 -7.81
N LEU A 3 -5.34 -36.65 -7.53
CA LEU A 3 -4.56 -35.88 -6.55
C LEU A 3 -4.56 -34.36 -6.81
N ARG A 4 -4.57 -33.93 -8.09
CA ARG A 4 -4.67 -32.50 -8.45
C ARG A 4 -6.07 -31.93 -8.22
N ARG A 5 -7.13 -32.74 -8.39
CA ARG A 5 -8.51 -32.31 -8.09
C ARG A 5 -8.76 -32.23 -6.59
N ASP A 6 -8.19 -33.14 -5.82
CA ASP A 6 -8.34 -33.18 -4.36
C ASP A 6 -7.68 -31.97 -3.70
N ILE A 7 -6.43 -31.65 -4.08
CA ILE A 7 -5.73 -30.44 -3.63
C ILE A 7 -6.52 -29.18 -4.01
N GLN A 8 -7.11 -29.13 -5.21
CA GLN A 8 -7.88 -27.98 -5.67
C GLN A 8 -9.21 -27.83 -4.93
N THR A 9 -9.79 -28.93 -4.45
CA THR A 9 -11.05 -28.96 -3.69
C THR A 9 -10.79 -28.60 -2.22
N GLU A 10 -9.70 -29.10 -1.66
CA GLU A 10 -9.25 -28.77 -0.31
C GLU A 10 -8.85 -27.29 -0.21
N THR A 11 -8.12 -26.77 -1.20
CA THR A 11 -7.77 -25.34 -1.28
C THR A 11 -9.02 -24.45 -1.35
N LYS A 12 -10.02 -24.82 -2.15
CA LYS A 12 -11.31 -24.10 -2.21
C LYS A 12 -12.08 -24.15 -0.90
N THR A 13 -11.99 -25.26 -0.18
CA THR A 13 -12.66 -25.45 1.12
C THR A 13 -12.00 -24.58 2.19
N ILE A 14 -10.67 -24.59 2.26
CA ILE A 14 -9.87 -23.74 3.16
C ILE A 14 -10.12 -22.26 2.87
N GLN A 15 -10.16 -21.86 1.59
CA GLN A 15 -10.50 -20.48 1.21
C GLN A 15 -11.90 -20.10 1.71
N LYS A 16 -12.89 -20.98 1.54
CA LYS A 16 -14.27 -20.75 1.99
C LYS A 16 -14.37 -20.64 3.52
N GLU A 17 -13.65 -21.48 4.26
CA GLU A 17 -13.60 -21.40 5.73
C GLU A 17 -12.87 -20.15 6.23
N MET A 18 -11.77 -19.75 5.57
CA MET A 18 -11.09 -18.47 5.84
C MET A 18 -12.03 -17.29 5.61
N HIS A 19 -12.75 -17.26 4.48
CA HIS A 19 -13.73 -16.20 4.18
C HIS A 19 -14.82 -16.16 5.24
N LYS A 20 -15.34 -17.32 5.68
CA LYS A 20 -16.33 -17.39 6.76
C LYS A 20 -15.80 -16.87 8.09
N SER A 21 -14.56 -17.21 8.46
CA SER A 21 -13.94 -16.72 9.69
C SER A 21 -13.71 -15.20 9.65
N LEU A 22 -13.27 -14.66 8.51
CA LEU A 22 -13.11 -13.22 8.31
C LEU A 22 -14.46 -12.51 8.40
N TYR A 23 -15.50 -13.09 7.81
CA TYR A 23 -16.87 -12.59 7.87
C TYR A 23 -17.42 -12.55 9.30
N GLU A 24 -17.24 -13.62 10.09
CA GLU A 24 -17.67 -13.63 11.49
C GLU A 24 -16.92 -12.58 12.32
N ARG A 25 -15.61 -12.43 12.10
CA ARG A 25 -14.81 -11.38 12.75
C ARG A 25 -15.28 -9.99 12.37
N PHE A 26 -15.60 -9.77 11.09
CA PHE A 26 -16.13 -8.51 10.57
C PHE A 26 -17.47 -8.15 11.24
N GLN A 27 -18.40 -9.10 11.33
CA GLN A 27 -19.66 -8.91 12.02
C GLN A 27 -19.48 -8.55 13.51
N ILE A 28 -18.55 -9.20 14.20
CA ILE A 28 -18.25 -8.92 15.62
C ILE A 28 -17.71 -7.49 15.78
N VAL A 29 -16.81 -7.04 14.89
CA VAL A 29 -16.25 -5.68 14.94
C VAL A 29 -17.33 -4.64 14.72
N ILE A 30 -18.19 -4.82 13.71
CA ILE A 30 -19.33 -3.92 13.44
C ILE A 30 -20.28 -3.88 14.63
N GLN A 31 -20.64 -5.05 15.16
CA GLN A 31 -21.52 -5.14 16.33
C GLN A 31 -20.95 -4.41 17.54
N LYS A 32 -19.63 -4.51 17.78
CA LYS A 32 -18.96 -3.80 18.88
C LYS A 32 -18.98 -2.29 18.67
N ARG A 33 -18.69 -1.83 17.45
CA ARG A 33 -18.66 -0.40 17.10
C ARG A 33 -20.05 0.24 17.15
N MET A 34 -21.07 -0.41 16.60
CA MET A 34 -22.46 0.07 16.62
C MET A 34 -23.05 0.15 18.04
N ASN A 35 -22.55 -0.66 18.98
CA ASN A 35 -22.97 -0.60 20.39
C ASN A 35 -22.17 0.42 21.23
N SER A 36 -21.15 1.07 20.66
CA SER A 36 -20.40 2.08 21.40
C SER A 36 -21.32 3.26 21.76
N LYS A 37 -21.33 3.64 23.04
CA LYS A 37 -22.07 4.81 23.55
C LYS A 37 -21.25 6.11 23.50
N SER A 38 -20.09 6.08 22.88
CA SER A 38 -19.18 7.23 22.90
C SER A 38 -19.72 8.38 22.03
N ILE A 39 -19.48 9.59 22.52
CA ILE A 39 -20.04 10.84 21.97
C ILE A 39 -19.01 11.55 21.06
N SER A 40 -17.77 11.03 20.97
CA SER A 40 -16.71 11.62 20.16
C SER A 40 -17.08 11.56 18.67
N ILE A 41 -16.62 12.56 17.91
CA ILE A 41 -16.83 12.62 16.46
C ILE A 41 -16.09 11.48 15.75
N ASP A 42 -14.92 11.08 16.28
CA ASP A 42 -14.10 10.00 15.73
C ASP A 42 -14.77 8.62 15.85
N ASP A 43 -15.65 8.44 16.84
CA ASP A 43 -16.39 7.19 17.01
C ASP A 43 -17.61 7.06 16.09
N LYS A 44 -17.90 8.08 15.28
CA LYS A 44 -19.04 8.10 14.37
C LYS A 44 -18.73 7.42 13.04
N TRP A 45 -17.47 7.39 12.62
CA TRP A 45 -17.07 6.83 11.33
C TRP A 45 -16.50 5.43 11.50
N ASN A 46 -17.12 4.45 10.82
CA ASN A 46 -16.53 3.13 10.65
C ASN A 46 -15.99 3.03 9.24
N ILE A 47 -14.66 3.07 9.14
CA ILE A 47 -13.94 3.00 7.87
C ILE A 47 -13.55 1.55 7.62
N PHE A 48 -13.91 1.05 6.44
CA PHE A 48 -13.55 -0.28 5.95
C PHE A 48 -12.69 -0.11 4.70
N ASP A 49 -11.40 -0.38 4.83
CA ASP A 49 -10.43 -0.34 3.75
C ASP A 49 -10.15 -1.77 3.25
N GLY A 50 -10.43 -2.02 1.97
CA GLY A 50 -10.14 -3.28 1.31
C GLY A 50 -11.05 -3.57 0.11
N PRO A 51 -10.73 -4.62 -0.68
CA PRO A 51 -11.47 -4.96 -1.87
C PRO A 51 -12.89 -5.43 -1.52
N VAL A 52 -13.82 -5.08 -2.41
CA VAL A 52 -15.21 -5.53 -2.35
C VAL A 52 -15.29 -7.01 -2.70
N ASP A 53 -15.98 -7.80 -1.89
CA ASP A 53 -16.28 -9.21 -2.17
C ASP A 53 -17.79 -9.44 -2.04
N THR A 54 -18.36 -10.12 -3.04
CA THR A 54 -19.79 -10.46 -3.12
C THR A 54 -20.37 -11.03 -1.82
N SER A 55 -19.59 -11.81 -1.07
CA SER A 55 -20.05 -12.53 0.12
C SER A 55 -20.34 -11.63 1.33
N TRP A 56 -19.54 -10.59 1.58
CA TRP A 56 -19.77 -9.70 2.72
C TRP A 56 -20.67 -8.51 2.37
N VAL A 57 -20.67 -8.09 1.11
CA VAL A 57 -21.50 -6.98 0.61
C VAL A 57 -22.99 -7.31 0.70
N GLU A 58 -23.39 -8.52 0.29
CA GLU A 58 -24.78 -8.98 0.39
C GLU A 58 -25.30 -8.95 1.83
N SER A 59 -24.40 -9.29 2.76
CA SER A 59 -24.69 -9.33 4.19
C SER A 59 -24.82 -7.95 4.83
N LEU A 60 -24.32 -6.91 4.15
CA LEU A 60 -24.44 -5.51 4.56
C LEU A 60 -25.67 -4.81 3.97
N ASN A 61 -26.38 -5.43 3.02
CA ASN A 61 -27.58 -4.83 2.42
C ASN A 61 -28.57 -4.33 3.48
N THR A 62 -28.81 -5.08 4.57
CA THR A 62 -29.75 -4.67 5.63
C THR A 62 -29.22 -3.56 6.55
N VAL A 63 -27.92 -3.33 6.53
CA VAL A 63 -27.27 -2.20 7.22
C VAL A 63 -27.36 -0.93 6.38
N LEU A 64 -27.18 -1.10 5.06
CA LEU A 64 -27.14 -0.03 4.09
C LEU A 64 -28.55 0.42 3.66
N ASP A 65 -29.53 -0.46 3.73
CA ASP A 65 -30.95 -0.21 3.45
C ASP A 65 -31.64 0.63 4.55
N ASP A 66 -32.81 1.21 4.24
CA ASP A 66 -33.57 2.14 5.09
C ASP A 66 -33.87 1.58 6.48
N SER A 67 -33.90 0.25 6.61
CA SER A 67 -34.13 -0.45 7.87
C SER A 67 -33.02 -0.22 8.92
N LYS A 68 -31.78 0.11 8.49
CA LYS A 68 -30.60 0.39 9.34
C LYS A 68 -30.44 -0.57 10.52
N THR A 69 -30.75 -1.84 10.30
CA THR A 69 -30.81 -2.87 11.33
C THR A 69 -30.13 -4.15 10.83
N PRO A 70 -28.80 -4.29 11.02
CA PRO A 70 -28.09 -5.51 10.67
C PRO A 70 -28.71 -6.76 11.30
N TYR A 71 -28.75 -7.84 10.51
CA TYR A 71 -28.94 -9.19 11.00
C TYR A 71 -27.59 -9.85 11.24
N PHE A 72 -27.14 -9.85 12.50
CA PHE A 72 -25.92 -10.57 12.87
C PHE A 72 -26.19 -12.07 12.97
N SER A 73 -25.16 -12.91 12.75
CA SER A 73 -25.26 -14.38 12.82
C SER A 73 -25.80 -14.91 14.17
N ASN A 74 -25.69 -14.11 15.24
CA ASN A 74 -26.26 -14.39 16.55
C ASN A 74 -27.74 -13.99 16.71
N ARG A 75 -28.43 -13.66 15.61
CA ARG A 75 -29.84 -13.22 15.54
C ARG A 75 -30.16 -11.98 16.38
N LYS A 76 -29.16 -11.24 16.87
CA LYS A 76 -29.38 -9.96 17.56
C LYS A 76 -29.66 -8.89 16.51
N ARG A 77 -30.72 -8.11 16.75
CA ARG A 77 -31.02 -6.89 15.99
C ARG A 77 -30.47 -5.70 16.77
N ILE A 78 -29.58 -4.94 16.15
CA ILE A 78 -29.09 -3.68 16.71
C ILE A 78 -29.49 -2.60 15.74
N LYS A 79 -30.31 -1.65 16.19
CA LYS A 79 -30.68 -0.49 15.40
C LYS A 79 -29.48 0.47 15.36
N GLN A 80 -29.03 0.83 14.18
CA GLN A 80 -27.99 1.84 14.03
C GLN A 80 -28.51 3.17 14.58
N THR A 81 -27.73 3.79 15.46
CA THR A 81 -28.00 5.16 15.88
C THR A 81 -27.73 6.11 14.71
N PRO A 82 -28.51 7.20 14.53
CA PRO A 82 -28.31 8.15 13.43
C PRO A 82 -26.93 8.81 13.39
N THR A 83 -26.15 8.66 14.46
CA THR A 83 -24.82 9.22 14.63
C THR A 83 -23.71 8.39 14.00
N VAL A 84 -23.96 7.15 13.57
CA VAL A 84 -22.94 6.26 12.99
C VAL A 84 -23.01 6.31 11.47
N ALA A 85 -21.88 6.61 10.82
CA ALA A 85 -21.65 6.55 9.39
C ALA A 85 -20.70 5.39 9.05
N LEU A 86 -20.93 4.76 7.90
CA LEU A 86 -20.05 3.73 7.34
C LEU A 86 -19.38 4.31 6.10
N LEU A 87 -18.06 4.16 6.01
CA LEU A 87 -17.25 4.55 4.86
C LEU A 87 -16.51 3.31 4.36
N PHE A 88 -16.59 3.06 3.06
CA PHE A 88 -15.86 1.97 2.41
C PHE A 88 -14.84 2.57 1.46
N GLU A 89 -13.57 2.28 1.69
CA GLU A 89 -12.47 2.57 0.76
C GLU A 89 -12.19 1.31 -0.04
N VAL A 90 -12.41 1.40 -1.35
CA VAL A 90 -12.41 0.27 -2.26
C VAL A 90 -11.67 0.65 -3.54
N GLU A 91 -10.87 -0.26 -4.08
CA GLU A 91 -10.11 -0.02 -5.31
C GLU A 91 -11.03 -0.01 -6.54
N ASN A 92 -11.92 -1.00 -6.65
CA ASN A 92 -12.89 -1.14 -7.74
C ASN A 92 -14.18 -1.80 -7.24
N LEU A 93 -15.23 -1.72 -8.06
CA LEU A 93 -16.56 -2.26 -7.80
C LEU A 93 -16.93 -3.37 -8.79
N ASP A 94 -15.95 -3.98 -9.46
CA ASP A 94 -16.16 -4.89 -10.59
C ASP A 94 -17.01 -6.12 -10.23
N VAL A 95 -16.95 -6.53 -8.96
CA VAL A 95 -17.70 -7.67 -8.42
C VAL A 95 -18.93 -7.25 -7.60
N ALA A 96 -19.26 -5.96 -7.54
CA ALA A 96 -20.40 -5.46 -6.80
C ALA A 96 -21.66 -5.43 -7.67
N PHE A 97 -22.81 -5.82 -7.11
CA PHE A 97 -24.08 -5.69 -7.82
C PHE A 97 -24.53 -4.21 -7.89
N PRO A 98 -24.98 -3.70 -9.06
CA PRO A 98 -25.46 -2.33 -9.20
C PRO A 98 -26.54 -1.94 -8.18
N ALA A 99 -27.44 -2.87 -7.86
CA ALA A 99 -28.50 -2.67 -6.88
C ALA A 99 -27.98 -2.47 -5.44
N THR A 100 -26.82 -3.03 -5.09
CA THR A 100 -26.22 -2.85 -3.76
C THR A 100 -25.51 -1.51 -3.66
N VAL A 101 -24.75 -1.12 -4.70
CA VAL A 101 -24.03 0.16 -4.69
C VAL A 101 -24.95 1.36 -4.90
N SER A 102 -26.15 1.17 -5.49
CA SER A 102 -27.13 2.26 -5.68
C SER A 102 -27.72 2.82 -4.38
N ILE A 103 -27.56 2.10 -3.27
CA ILE A 103 -28.07 2.51 -1.95
C ILE A 103 -27.03 3.38 -1.21
N CYS A 104 -25.78 3.36 -1.68
CA CYS A 104 -24.67 4.10 -1.06
C CYS A 104 -24.45 5.47 -1.75
N GLY A 105 -24.06 6.46 -0.95
CA GLY A 105 -23.44 7.67 -1.50
C GLY A 105 -22.06 7.33 -2.07
N MET A 106 -21.87 7.54 -3.36
CA MET A 106 -20.61 7.23 -4.04
C MET A 106 -19.77 8.49 -4.25
N VAL A 107 -18.51 8.44 -3.84
CA VAL A 107 -17.51 9.46 -4.13
C VAL A 107 -16.44 8.83 -5.00
N TYR A 108 -16.38 9.22 -6.27
CA TYR A 108 -15.35 8.76 -7.18
C TYR A 108 -14.10 9.64 -7.03
N ILE A 109 -12.97 9.01 -6.74
CA ILE A 109 -11.67 9.65 -6.74
C ILE A 109 -10.99 9.32 -8.06
N ASP A 110 -10.80 10.34 -8.90
CA ASP A 110 -10.04 10.19 -10.13
C ASP A 110 -8.54 10.09 -9.80
N PRO A 111 -7.87 8.97 -10.15
CA PRO A 111 -6.44 8.80 -9.93
C PRO A 111 -5.59 9.90 -10.58
N GLN A 112 -6.06 10.50 -11.68
CA GLN A 112 -5.35 11.58 -12.37
C GLN A 112 -5.31 12.86 -11.53
N ASN A 113 -6.29 13.06 -10.65
CA ASN A 113 -6.37 14.23 -9.76
C ASN A 113 -5.51 14.07 -8.49
N PHE A 114 -4.96 12.88 -8.24
CA PHE A 114 -4.04 12.62 -7.13
C PHE A 114 -2.65 12.26 -7.64
N PRO A 115 -1.89 13.24 -8.18
CA PRO A 115 -0.54 12.98 -8.63
C PRO A 115 0.33 12.54 -7.45
N TRP A 116 1.16 11.52 -7.66
CA TRP A 116 2.13 11.05 -6.67
C TRP A 116 2.97 12.19 -6.04
N ARG A 117 3.17 13.29 -6.78
CA ARG A 117 3.86 14.51 -6.31
C ARG A 117 3.17 15.14 -5.10
N ALA A 118 1.83 15.13 -5.04
CA ALA A 118 1.08 15.65 -3.91
C ALA A 118 1.28 14.80 -2.65
N LEU A 119 1.29 13.48 -2.80
CA LEU A 119 1.58 12.53 -1.70
C LEU A 119 3.00 12.73 -1.16
N VAL A 120 3.99 12.77 -2.06
CA VAL A 120 5.40 13.02 -1.69
C VAL A 120 5.55 14.37 -1.00
N LYS A 121 4.91 15.42 -1.51
CA LYS A 121 4.97 16.74 -0.92
C LYS A 121 4.42 16.74 0.52
N SER A 122 3.22 16.18 0.73
CA SER A 122 2.61 16.06 2.06
C SER A 122 3.52 15.30 3.03
N TRP A 123 4.08 14.17 2.58
CA TRP A 123 4.99 13.35 3.37
C TRP A 123 6.27 14.10 3.75
N ILE A 124 6.89 14.83 2.82
CA ILE A 124 8.09 15.65 3.08
C ILE A 124 7.78 16.77 4.09
N GLU A 125 6.59 17.37 3.99
CA GLU A 125 6.16 18.44 4.90
C GLU A 125 6.01 17.91 6.34
N GLU A 126 5.52 16.69 6.52
CA GLU A 126 5.39 16.02 7.83
C GLU A 126 6.72 15.54 8.43
N LEU A 127 7.82 15.49 7.66
CA LEU A 127 9.11 15.04 8.18
C LEU A 127 9.61 15.90 9.35
N PRO A 128 10.16 15.28 10.42
CA PRO A 128 10.64 16.00 11.60
C PRO A 128 11.70 17.05 11.28
N SER A 129 11.41 18.32 11.60
CA SER A 129 12.28 19.46 11.27
C SER A 129 13.65 19.45 11.95
N ASN A 130 13.78 18.72 13.08
CA ASN A 130 15.06 18.52 13.78
C ASN A 130 16.05 17.68 12.96
N THR A 131 15.56 16.79 12.08
CA THR A 131 16.40 15.94 11.22
C THR A 131 16.38 16.44 9.78
N PHE A 132 15.23 16.91 9.29
CA PHE A 132 15.00 17.38 7.94
C PHE A 132 14.70 18.89 7.95
N ASN A 133 15.76 19.69 7.94
CA ASN A 133 15.64 21.13 7.73
C ASN A 133 15.15 21.45 6.29
N ALA A 134 14.91 22.72 5.99
CA ALA A 134 14.38 23.15 4.70
C ALA A 134 15.25 22.68 3.50
N ASP A 135 16.57 22.67 3.65
CA ASP A 135 17.49 22.27 2.58
C ASP A 135 17.48 20.76 2.37
N ARG A 136 17.46 19.97 3.44
CA ARG A 136 17.31 18.51 3.37
C ARG A 136 15.97 18.10 2.76
N LYS A 137 14.88 18.79 3.10
CA LYS A 137 13.56 18.58 2.48
C LYS A 137 13.59 18.88 0.98
N LYS A 138 14.26 19.96 0.56
CA LYS A 138 14.45 20.28 -0.87
C LYS A 138 15.24 19.19 -1.59
N VAL A 139 16.31 18.68 -0.97
CA VAL A 139 17.11 17.58 -1.51
C VAL A 139 16.22 16.35 -1.74
N CYS A 140 15.47 15.89 -0.74
CA CYS A 140 14.55 14.76 -0.88
C CYS A 140 13.54 14.98 -2.01
N ASN A 141 12.93 16.17 -2.08
CA ASN A 141 11.95 16.49 -3.12
C ASN A 141 12.57 16.46 -4.53
N ASN A 142 13.82 16.93 -4.68
CA ASN A 142 14.54 16.89 -5.94
C ASN A 142 14.86 15.44 -6.36
N TYR A 143 15.23 14.57 -5.41
CA TYR A 143 15.41 13.15 -5.68
C TYR A 143 14.11 12.51 -6.17
N PHE A 144 12.99 12.68 -5.45
CA PHE A 144 11.70 12.15 -5.93
C PHE A 144 11.31 12.69 -7.31
N LYS A 145 11.49 13.98 -7.55
CA LYS A 145 11.16 14.58 -8.85
C LYS A 145 11.97 13.98 -9.99
N ASN A 146 13.29 13.86 -9.82
CA ASN A 146 14.17 13.46 -10.92
C ASN A 146 14.14 11.95 -11.16
N TYR A 147 14.03 11.14 -10.10
CA TYR A 147 14.14 9.68 -10.21
C TYR A 147 12.78 9.00 -10.31
N LEU A 148 11.81 9.39 -9.48
CA LEU A 148 10.50 8.73 -9.49
C LEU A 148 9.74 8.96 -10.80
N GLU A 149 9.88 10.13 -11.44
CA GLU A 149 9.29 10.39 -12.76
C GLU A 149 9.84 9.46 -13.84
N ILE A 150 11.16 9.31 -13.88
CA ILE A 150 11.84 8.43 -14.83
C ILE A 150 11.37 6.99 -14.60
N ILE A 151 11.35 6.55 -13.34
CA ILE A 151 10.99 5.19 -12.99
C ILE A 151 9.51 4.89 -13.27
N LEU A 152 8.60 5.81 -12.95
CA LEU A 152 7.18 5.63 -13.25
C LEU A 152 6.93 5.53 -14.75
N ASN A 153 7.56 6.40 -15.55
CA ASN A 153 7.49 6.32 -17.02
C ASN A 153 8.08 5.01 -17.56
N LEU A 154 9.14 4.49 -16.94
CA LEU A 154 9.70 3.19 -17.32
C LEU A 154 8.74 2.06 -16.96
N THR A 155 8.13 2.10 -15.78
CA THR A 155 7.16 1.08 -15.38
C THR A 155 5.91 1.12 -16.23
N GLU A 156 5.37 2.28 -16.61
CA GLU A 156 4.19 2.36 -17.50
C GLU A 156 4.42 1.64 -18.83
N ASN A 157 5.65 1.68 -19.34
CA ASN A 157 6.05 0.95 -20.54
C ASN A 157 6.35 -0.54 -20.29
N MET A 158 6.52 -0.96 -19.04
CA MET A 158 6.91 -2.33 -18.62
C MET A 158 5.81 -3.03 -17.79
N LEU A 159 4.66 -2.39 -17.59
CA LEU A 159 3.62 -2.73 -16.60
C LEU A 159 2.69 -3.87 -17.02
N GLU A 160 2.88 -4.48 -18.19
CA GLU A 160 2.17 -5.73 -18.53
C GLU A 160 2.62 -6.94 -17.66
N MET A 161 3.64 -6.80 -16.81
CA MET A 161 4.31 -7.95 -16.17
C MET A 161 4.38 -7.94 -14.64
N VAL A 162 3.54 -7.20 -13.91
CA VAL A 162 3.57 -7.18 -12.43
C VAL A 162 2.33 -7.86 -11.85
N LYS A 163 2.52 -8.93 -11.06
CA LYS A 163 1.41 -9.57 -10.32
C LYS A 163 1.44 -9.41 -8.81
N GLN A 164 2.55 -9.08 -8.15
CA GLN A 164 2.53 -8.83 -6.70
C GLN A 164 3.63 -7.87 -6.25
N PRO A 165 3.30 -6.76 -5.56
CA PRO A 165 4.28 -6.01 -4.80
C PRO A 165 4.68 -6.84 -3.56
N THR A 166 5.92 -7.30 -3.51
CA THR A 166 6.47 -7.86 -2.26
C THR A 166 6.75 -6.72 -1.30
N PRO A 167 6.17 -6.71 -0.08
CA PRO A 167 6.49 -5.70 0.90
C PRO A 167 7.95 -5.82 1.31
N ILE A 168 8.69 -4.70 1.24
CA ILE A 168 10.04 -4.58 1.80
C ILE A 168 9.91 -4.70 3.33
N LYS A 169 9.97 -5.91 3.85
CA LYS A 169 10.13 -6.18 5.29
C LYS A 169 11.61 -6.35 5.59
N LYS A 170 12.33 -5.25 5.84
CA LYS A 170 13.53 -5.27 6.67
C LYS A 170 13.64 -3.99 7.49
N ASP A 171 13.61 -4.16 8.81
CA ASP A 171 13.83 -3.15 9.82
C ASP A 171 15.19 -2.46 9.65
N ALA A 172 15.21 -1.31 8.97
CA ALA A 172 16.40 -0.46 8.83
C ALA A 172 16.68 0.37 10.09
N LYS A 173 16.63 -0.24 11.29
CA LYS A 173 16.81 0.49 12.57
C LYS A 173 18.02 0.08 13.41
N GLN A 174 18.83 -0.91 13.01
CA GLN A 174 20.05 -1.26 13.73
C GLN A 174 21.30 -0.93 12.91
N GLY A 175 22.15 -0.02 13.43
CA GLY A 175 23.50 0.22 12.90
C GLY A 175 23.67 1.37 11.90
N VAL A 176 22.71 2.28 11.74
CA VAL A 176 22.87 3.44 10.83
C VAL A 176 23.72 4.51 11.50
N LYS A 177 24.89 4.80 10.95
CA LYS A 177 25.77 5.91 11.38
C LYS A 177 25.02 7.24 11.31
N SER A 178 25.02 8.02 12.39
CA SER A 178 24.40 9.35 12.42
C SER A 178 24.94 10.26 11.32
N VAL A 179 24.04 10.99 10.67
CA VAL A 179 24.38 11.99 9.65
C VAL A 179 25.13 13.15 10.29
N THR A 180 26.37 13.38 9.86
CA THR A 180 27.27 14.38 10.47
C THR A 180 27.07 15.78 9.90
N ASP A 181 26.83 15.88 8.59
CA ASP A 181 26.73 17.15 7.86
C ASP A 181 25.80 17.05 6.63
N GLN A 182 25.73 18.11 5.83
CA GLN A 182 24.86 18.19 4.66
C GLN A 182 25.36 17.34 3.48
N THR A 183 26.67 17.28 3.26
CA THR A 183 27.26 16.45 2.20
C THR A 183 27.05 14.97 2.49
N ASP A 184 27.29 14.58 3.75
CA ASP A 184 27.07 13.25 4.27
C ASP A 184 25.59 12.83 4.19
N PHE A 185 24.65 13.78 4.40
CA PHE A 185 23.23 13.58 4.17
C PHE A 185 22.90 13.33 2.70
N GLU A 186 23.44 14.14 1.79
CA GLU A 186 23.18 14.04 0.36
C GLU A 186 23.70 12.73 -0.22
N VAL A 187 24.91 12.31 0.16
CA VAL A 187 25.48 11.01 -0.23
C VAL A 187 24.61 9.87 0.28
N TRP A 188 24.21 9.89 1.56
CA TRP A 188 23.41 8.81 2.12
C TRP A 188 22.00 8.76 1.51
N THR A 189 21.36 9.91 1.35
CA THR A 189 20.05 10.03 0.71
C THR A 189 20.11 9.45 -0.69
N LYS A 190 21.12 9.81 -1.48
CA LYS A 190 21.33 9.28 -2.83
C LYS A 190 21.47 7.76 -2.85
N THR A 191 22.30 7.20 -1.96
CA THR A 191 22.51 5.75 -1.82
C THR A 191 21.22 5.01 -1.44
N ILE A 192 20.46 5.55 -0.48
CA ILE A 192 19.20 4.96 -0.03
C ILE A 192 18.12 5.06 -1.12
N PHE A 193 18.00 6.21 -1.80
CA PHE A 193 17.05 6.36 -2.91
C PHE A 193 17.32 5.34 -4.01
N PHE A 194 18.59 5.18 -4.42
CA PHE A 194 18.96 4.16 -5.39
C PHE A 194 18.53 2.75 -4.96
N TYR A 195 18.82 2.37 -3.71
CA TYR A 195 18.44 1.06 -3.21
C TYR A 195 16.91 0.87 -3.20
N VAL A 196 16.16 1.88 -2.73
CA VAL A 196 14.70 1.86 -2.69
C VAL A 196 14.10 1.83 -4.09
N ASP A 197 14.70 2.52 -5.06
CA ASP A 197 14.24 2.51 -6.45
C ASP A 197 14.46 1.13 -7.10
N VAL A 198 15.64 0.54 -6.90
CA VAL A 198 15.97 -0.81 -7.41
C VAL A 198 15.04 -1.86 -6.81
N TRP A 199 14.86 -1.88 -5.49
CA TRP A 199 14.08 -2.94 -4.84
C TRP A 199 12.58 -2.64 -4.71
N GLY A 200 12.19 -1.37 -4.65
CA GLY A 200 10.79 -0.95 -4.63
C GLY A 200 10.14 -1.12 -5.99
N VAL A 201 10.82 -0.71 -7.05
CA VAL A 201 10.27 -0.83 -8.41
C VAL A 201 10.82 -2.05 -9.13
N GLY A 202 12.14 -2.14 -9.29
CA GLY A 202 12.76 -3.29 -9.98
C GLY A 202 12.48 -4.63 -9.30
N GLY A 203 12.32 -4.64 -7.97
CA GLY A 203 11.93 -5.83 -7.21
C GLY A 203 10.55 -6.36 -7.59
N SER A 204 9.64 -5.51 -8.05
CA SER A 204 8.30 -5.90 -8.49
C SER A 204 8.26 -6.40 -9.94
N LEU A 205 9.34 -6.20 -10.71
CA LEU A 205 9.46 -6.62 -12.11
C LEU A 205 9.78 -8.11 -12.24
N HIS A 206 9.31 -8.73 -13.33
CA HIS A 206 9.72 -10.06 -13.77
C HIS A 206 11.20 -10.10 -14.16
N GLU A 207 11.85 -11.27 -14.12
CA GLU A 207 13.29 -11.44 -14.38
C GLU A 207 13.73 -10.85 -15.73
N THR A 208 12.99 -11.11 -16.81
CA THR A 208 13.21 -10.52 -18.14
C THR A 208 13.11 -8.99 -18.18
N ALA A 209 12.24 -8.41 -17.36
CA ALA A 209 12.09 -6.96 -17.24
C ALA A 209 13.21 -6.35 -16.37
N ARG A 210 13.75 -7.10 -15.41
CA ARG A 210 14.90 -6.68 -14.60
C ARG A 210 16.17 -6.55 -15.41
N GLU A 211 16.39 -7.42 -16.40
CA GLU A 211 17.52 -7.32 -17.34
C GLU A 211 17.50 -6.00 -18.13
N GLN A 212 16.31 -5.51 -18.48
CA GLN A 212 16.15 -4.22 -19.18
C GLN A 212 16.21 -3.03 -18.21
N PHE A 213 15.77 -3.22 -16.96
CA PHE A 213 15.78 -2.19 -15.93
C PHE A 213 17.20 -1.85 -15.45
N ASP A 214 18.07 -2.84 -15.29
CA ASP A 214 19.45 -2.67 -14.81
C ASP A 214 20.25 -1.58 -15.54
N PRO A 215 20.39 -1.59 -16.89
CA PRO A 215 21.14 -0.55 -17.59
C PRO A 215 20.48 0.84 -17.49
N ILE A 216 19.16 0.89 -17.38
CA ILE A 216 18.41 2.14 -17.32
C ILE A 216 18.61 2.83 -15.96
N ILE A 217 18.48 2.08 -14.86
CA ILE A 217 18.66 2.65 -13.52
C ILE A 217 20.11 3.06 -13.26
N ARG A 218 21.09 2.32 -13.82
CA ARG A 218 22.51 2.72 -13.80
C ARG A 218 22.75 4.05 -14.50
N LYS A 219 22.07 4.30 -15.63
CA LYS A 219 22.16 5.57 -16.36
C LYS A 219 21.40 6.69 -15.67
N ALA A 220 20.23 6.40 -15.10
CA ALA A 220 19.40 7.39 -14.42
C ALA A 220 20.14 8.00 -13.23
N ILE A 221 20.88 7.17 -12.47
CA ILE A 221 21.49 7.56 -11.21
C ILE A 221 22.99 7.82 -11.38
N GLU A 222 23.31 8.89 -12.12
CA GLU A 222 24.69 9.33 -12.35
C GLU A 222 25.39 9.71 -11.02
N GLY A 223 26.63 9.23 -10.85
CA GLY A 223 27.50 9.60 -9.72
C GLY A 223 27.22 8.86 -8.40
N ILE A 224 26.57 7.69 -8.42
CA ILE A 224 26.71 6.70 -7.34
C ILE A 224 27.87 5.78 -7.71
N PHE A 225 28.73 5.51 -6.73
CA PHE A 225 29.73 4.46 -6.87
C PHE A 225 29.04 3.11 -6.72
N LEU A 226 28.96 2.36 -7.82
CA LEU A 226 28.53 0.96 -7.80
C LEU A 226 29.78 0.06 -7.85
N PRO A 227 29.85 -0.98 -7.01
CA PRO A 227 30.88 -2.01 -7.15
C PRO A 227 30.75 -2.72 -8.51
N ASN A 228 31.82 -3.41 -8.93
CA ASN A 228 31.82 -4.16 -10.19
C ASN A 228 30.95 -5.43 -10.06
N VAL A 229 29.66 -5.26 -10.29
CA VAL A 229 28.60 -6.27 -10.15
C VAL A 229 27.83 -6.40 -11.45
N GLU A 230 27.47 -7.63 -11.79
CA GLU A 230 26.68 -7.93 -13.00
C GLU A 230 25.27 -7.34 -12.91
N SER A 231 24.70 -7.29 -11.69
CA SER A 231 23.33 -6.84 -11.46
C SER A 231 23.23 -5.85 -10.29
N VAL A 232 22.45 -4.77 -10.47
CA VAL A 232 22.14 -3.79 -9.40
C VAL A 232 21.34 -4.41 -8.26
N PHE A 233 20.76 -5.59 -8.45
CA PHE A 233 20.03 -6.30 -7.40
C PHE A 233 20.96 -7.01 -6.40
N GLU A 234 22.25 -7.12 -6.71
CA GLU A 234 23.24 -7.75 -5.82
C GLU A 234 23.82 -6.78 -4.79
N VAL A 235 23.55 -5.48 -4.94
CA VAL A 235 24.16 -4.46 -4.09
C VAL A 235 23.23 -3.99 -2.97
N LEU A 236 23.81 -3.84 -1.78
CA LEU A 236 23.17 -3.33 -0.58
C LEU A 236 23.85 -2.04 -0.09
N PRO A 237 23.09 -1.11 0.52
CA PRO A 237 23.66 0.09 1.12
C PRO A 237 24.44 -0.28 2.39
N ASN A 238 25.73 0.03 2.42
CA ASN A 238 26.54 -0.15 3.62
C ASN A 238 26.34 1.04 4.57
N THR A 239 25.88 0.75 5.80
CA THR A 239 25.48 1.78 6.77
C THR A 239 26.63 2.56 7.40
N GLU A 240 27.87 2.06 7.29
CA GLU A 240 29.07 2.72 7.83
C GLU A 240 29.74 3.62 6.79
N THR A 241 29.93 3.07 5.58
CA THR A 241 30.63 3.73 4.47
C THR A 241 29.71 4.58 3.59
N ARG A 242 28.39 4.37 3.69
CA ARG A 242 27.34 5.05 2.92
C ARG A 242 27.41 4.85 1.41
N LYS A 243 28.10 3.80 0.99
CA LYS A 243 28.25 3.37 -0.41
C LYS A 243 27.51 2.07 -0.64
N MET A 244 27.27 1.75 -1.91
CA MET A 244 26.78 0.44 -2.31
C MET A 244 27.92 -0.59 -2.17
N ALA A 245 27.60 -1.75 -1.60
CA ALA A 245 28.51 -2.88 -1.40
C ALA A 245 27.80 -4.20 -1.72
N VAL A 246 28.56 -5.26 -1.97
CA VAL A 246 28.06 -6.63 -2.13
C VAL A 246 27.95 -7.29 -0.76
#